data_AF-A0A3D5ISN4-F1
#
_entry.id   AF-A0A3D5ISN4-F1
#
_cell.length_a   1.000
_cell.length_b   1.000
_cell.length_c   1.000
_cell.angle_alpha   90.00
_cell.angle_beta   90.00
_cell.angle_gamma   90.00
#
_symmetry.space_group_name_H-M   'P 1'
#
loop_
_entity.id
_entity.type
_entity.pdbx_description
1 polymer ?
#
loop_
_entity_poly.entity_id
_entity_poly.type
_entity_poly.pdbx_seq_one_letter_code
_entity_poly.pdbx_strand_id
1 'polypeptide(L)'
;MLQAKFSEIAKIFNSQALLESDILINGVCTDTRQRMDGALFVALIGDNFDAHDYLDEAEKMGAVAVIISKPVSTNLPTLLVDDTQIALTDLAHWHLNNIKPTVVAITGSNGKTTTKNMLANILSLKAPTLATKGNLNNHL
;
A
#
# COMPACT_ATOMS: atom_id res chain seq x y z
N MET A 1 -10.81 -1.59 0.28
CA MET A 1 -9.52 -1.13 0.85
C MET A 1 -8.94 -2.30 1.64
N LEU A 2 -7.62 -2.44 1.75
CA LEU A 2 -6.99 -3.55 2.48
C LEU A 2 -7.44 -3.53 3.95
N GLN A 3 -7.89 -4.68 4.45
CA GLN A 3 -8.19 -4.88 5.87
C GLN A 3 -7.54 -6.19 6.30
N ALA A 4 -6.59 -6.10 7.22
CA ALA A 4 -5.82 -7.24 7.69
C ALA A 4 -5.28 -6.95 9.10
N LYS A 5 -4.96 -8.00 9.85
CA LYS A 5 -4.25 -7.80 11.11
C LYS A 5 -2.78 -7.51 10.86
N PHE A 6 -2.15 -6.74 11.75
CA PHE A 6 -0.71 -6.47 11.66
C PHE A 6 0.11 -7.76 11.64
N SER A 7 -0.26 -8.76 12.46
CA SER A 7 0.42 -10.05 12.47
C SER A 7 0.33 -10.82 11.13
N GLU A 8 -0.70 -10.60 10.33
CA GLU A 8 -0.84 -11.22 9.01
C GLU A 8 0.09 -10.57 8.00
N ILE A 9 0.22 -9.24 8.06
CA ILE A 9 1.14 -8.46 7.22
C ILE A 9 2.58 -8.76 7.61
N ALA A 10 2.90 -8.84 8.90
CA ALA A 10 4.24 -9.13 9.40
C ALA A 10 4.81 -10.45 8.85
N LYS A 11 3.95 -11.46 8.64
CA LYS A 11 4.33 -12.76 8.05
C LYS A 11 4.82 -12.65 6.60
N ILE A 12 4.35 -11.66 5.84
CA ILE A 12 4.79 -11.43 4.46
C ILE A 12 6.30 -11.18 4.42
N PHE A 13 6.82 -10.49 5.44
CA PHE A 13 8.21 -10.04 5.50
C PHE A 13 9.09 -10.90 6.42
N ASN A 14 8.61 -12.08 6.82
CA ASN A 14 9.26 -12.95 7.81
C ASN A 14 9.63 -12.21 9.12
N SER A 15 8.89 -11.16 9.44
CA SER A 15 9.14 -10.36 10.64
C SER A 15 8.59 -11.11 11.86
N GLN A 16 9.41 -11.16 12.91
CA GLN A 16 8.98 -11.64 14.24
C GLN A 16 8.38 -10.51 15.09
N ALA A 17 8.02 -9.37 14.48
CA ALA A 17 7.35 -8.28 15.19
C ALA A 17 6.00 -8.79 15.74
N LEU A 18 6.00 -9.12 17.03
CA LEU A 18 4.84 -9.53 17.79
C LEU A 18 4.46 -8.39 18.73
N LEU A 19 3.23 -7.92 18.59
CA LEU A 19 2.62 -6.96 19.51
C LEU A 19 1.93 -7.71 20.65
N GLU A 20 1.83 -7.08 21.83
CA GLU A 20 1.07 -7.63 22.96
C GLU A 20 -0.41 -7.85 22.59
N SER A 21 -0.96 -6.96 21.76
CA SER A 21 -2.27 -7.08 21.15
C SER A 21 -2.19 -6.77 19.66
N ASP A 22 -2.76 -7.66 18.84
CA ASP A 22 -2.78 -7.48 17.40
C ASP A 22 -3.70 -6.34 16.98
N ILE A 23 -3.23 -5.49 16.08
CA ILE A 23 -3.97 -4.29 15.63
C ILE A 23 -4.56 -4.52 14.24
N LEU A 24 -5.70 -3.89 13.97
CA LEU A 24 -6.32 -3.92 12.66
C LEU A 24 -5.74 -2.81 11.78
N ILE A 25 -5.25 -3.18 10.60
CA ILE A 25 -4.81 -2.26 9.56
C ILE A 25 -5.98 -2.03 8.60
N ASN A 26 -6.32 -0.76 8.37
CA ASN A 26 -7.38 -0.32 7.46
C ASN A 26 -6.79 0.54 6.33
N GLY A 27 -6.15 -0.13 5.39
CA GLY A 27 -5.54 0.50 4.22
C GLY A 27 -4.03 0.68 4.34
N VAL A 28 -3.47 1.23 3.27
CA VAL A 28 -2.04 1.49 3.10
C VAL A 28 -1.90 2.92 2.59
N CYS A 29 -0.95 3.67 3.14
CA CYS A 29 -0.67 5.03 2.73
C CYS A 29 0.84 5.25 2.57
N THR A 30 1.23 6.06 1.59
CA THR A 30 2.63 6.45 1.33
C THR A 30 2.82 7.96 1.40
N ASP A 31 1.76 8.72 1.70
CA ASP A 31 1.75 10.18 1.66
C ASP A 31 1.20 10.76 2.97
N THR A 32 2.10 11.31 3.79
CA THR A 32 1.76 11.92 5.10
C THR A 32 0.88 13.17 4.99
N ARG A 33 0.62 13.69 3.78
CA ARG A 33 -0.33 14.78 3.56
C ARG A 33 -1.79 14.29 3.57
N GLN A 34 -2.02 12.98 3.58
CA GLN A 34 -3.34 12.36 3.57
C GLN A 34 -3.69 11.81 4.96
N ARG A 35 -4.97 11.86 5.33
CA ARG A 35 -5.48 11.19 6.54
C ARG A 35 -5.38 9.68 6.36
N MET A 36 -4.88 8.99 7.37
CA MET A 36 -4.58 7.56 7.33
C MET A 36 -5.60 6.72 8.09
N ASP A 37 -6.26 7.26 9.12
CA ASP A 37 -7.42 6.68 9.82
C ASP A 37 -7.33 5.15 10.03
N GLY A 38 -6.20 4.68 10.57
CA GLY A 38 -5.93 3.25 10.80
C GLY A 38 -5.10 2.56 9.72
N ALA A 39 -4.49 3.29 8.78
CA ALA A 39 -3.67 2.70 7.73
C ALA A 39 -2.25 2.34 8.21
N LEU A 40 -1.63 1.43 7.46
CA LEU A 40 -0.20 1.16 7.49
C LEU A 40 0.52 2.20 6.63
N PHE A 41 1.48 2.93 7.22
CA PHE A 41 2.30 3.87 6.46
C PHE A 41 3.55 3.17 5.89
N VAL A 42 3.83 3.36 4.61
CA VAL A 42 5.04 2.81 3.97
C VAL A 42 6.00 3.94 3.65
N ALA A 43 7.15 3.96 4.34
CA ALA A 43 8.13 5.02 4.24
C ALA A 43 9.01 4.87 2.98
N LEU A 44 8.49 5.27 1.83
CA LEU A 44 9.22 5.24 0.56
C LEU A 44 10.39 6.24 0.51
N ILE A 45 11.47 5.85 -0.17
CA ILE A 45 12.61 6.69 -0.49
C ILE A 45 12.60 7.00 -1.99
N GLY A 46 12.73 8.27 -2.35
CA GLY A 46 12.91 8.73 -3.72
C GLY A 46 14.15 9.61 -3.84
N ASP A 47 14.47 10.05 -5.07
CA ASP A 47 15.74 10.75 -5.37
C ASP A 47 16.00 12.01 -4.52
N ASN A 48 14.93 12.72 -4.15
CA ASN A 48 15.00 13.99 -3.40
C ASN A 48 14.17 13.97 -2.10
N PHE A 49 13.76 12.78 -1.64
CA PHE A 49 12.81 12.66 -0.54
C PHE A 49 12.97 11.34 0.19
N ASP A 50 12.89 11.38 1.52
CA ASP A 50 12.91 10.20 2.36
C ASP A 50 11.73 10.26 3.33
N ALA A 51 10.73 9.38 3.15
CA ALA A 51 9.53 9.34 3.98
C ALA A 51 9.79 8.96 5.44
N HIS A 52 10.97 8.40 5.75
CA HIS A 52 11.36 8.08 7.13
C HIS A 52 11.49 9.32 8.01
N ASP A 53 11.71 10.48 7.40
CA ASP A 53 11.79 11.75 8.12
C ASP A 53 10.40 12.25 8.57
N TYR A 54 9.32 11.57 8.18
CA TYR A 54 7.93 11.99 8.39
C TYR A 54 7.07 11.00 9.20
N LEU A 55 7.70 10.13 9.99
CA LEU A 55 6.97 9.13 10.78
C LEU A 55 6.08 9.77 11.86
N ASP A 56 6.53 10.88 12.46
CA ASP A 56 5.75 11.64 13.43
C ASP A 56 4.49 12.25 12.79
N GLU A 57 4.60 12.75 11.56
CA GLU A 57 3.47 13.22 10.76
C GLU A 57 2.52 12.08 10.43
N ALA A 58 3.03 10.91 10.04
CA ALA A 58 2.22 9.73 9.77
C ALA A 58 1.40 9.33 11.01
N GLU A 59 2.01 9.29 12.19
CA GLU A 59 1.33 9.03 13.46
C GLU A 59 0.22 10.07 13.72
N LYS A 60 0.53 11.36 13.59
CA LYS A 60 -0.47 12.45 13.75
C LYS A 60 -1.63 12.36 12.76
N MET A 61 -1.38 11.82 11.58
CA MET A 61 -2.39 11.63 10.54
C MET A 61 -3.18 10.33 10.67
N GLY A 62 -2.88 9.52 11.69
CA GLY A 62 -3.64 8.32 12.06
C GLY A 62 -3.05 7.01 11.55
N ALA A 63 -1.75 6.97 11.22
CA ALA A 63 -1.06 5.72 11.00
C ALA A 63 -1.05 4.89 12.30
N VAL A 64 -1.27 3.58 12.18
CA VAL A 64 -1.24 2.66 13.33
C VAL A 64 -0.04 1.71 13.29
N ALA A 65 0.69 1.71 12.19
CA ALA A 65 1.92 0.94 11.98
C ALA A 65 2.73 1.56 10.83
N VAL A 66 4.01 1.21 10.75
CA VAL A 66 4.92 1.67 9.70
C VAL A 66 5.73 0.52 9.08
N ILE A 67 6.05 0.64 7.79
CA ILE A 67 7.11 -0.11 7.12
C ILE A 67 8.27 0.85 6.85
N ILE A 68 9.47 0.47 7.29
CA ILE A 68 10.71 1.26 7.14
C ILE A 68 11.85 0.39 6.61
N SER A 69 12.83 0.99 5.93
CA SER A 69 14.06 0.32 5.46
C SER A 69 15.32 0.66 6.24
N LYS A 70 15.23 1.58 7.19
CA LYS A 70 16.32 1.93 8.10
C LYS A 70 15.80 2.15 9.52
N PRO A 71 16.56 1.84 10.58
CA PRO A 71 16.12 2.09 11.95
C PRO A 71 15.90 3.58 12.20
N VAL A 72 14.68 3.94 12.61
CA VAL A 72 14.29 5.30 13.00
C VAL A 72 13.45 5.21 14.28
N SER A 73 13.59 6.19 15.16
CA SER A 73 12.79 6.27 16.38
C SER A 73 11.32 6.53 16.02
N THR A 74 10.41 5.69 16.50
CA THR A 74 8.96 5.86 16.34
C THR A 74 8.23 5.13 17.47
N ASN A 75 7.04 5.61 17.83
CA ASN A 75 6.15 4.92 18.77
C ASN A 75 5.26 3.88 18.07
N LEU A 76 5.26 3.85 16.73
CA LEU A 76 4.40 2.96 15.97
C LEU A 76 5.00 1.55 15.86
N PRO A 77 4.15 0.51 15.91
CA PRO A 77 4.51 -0.82 15.45
C PRO A 77 5.23 -0.78 14.11
N THR A 78 6.41 -1.39 14.05
CA THR A 78 7.35 -1.21 12.96
C THR A 78 7.69 -2.53 12.29
N LEU A 79 7.64 -2.53 10.96
CA LEU A 79 8.19 -3.58 10.11
C LEU A 79 9.45 -3.05 9.42
N LEU A 80 10.60 -3.51 9.87
CA LEU A 80 11.88 -3.22 9.22
C LEU A 80 12.09 -4.20 8.07
N VAL A 81 12.30 -3.67 6.87
CA VAL A 81 12.53 -4.43 5.63
C VAL A 81 13.81 -3.93 4.95
N ASP A 82 14.31 -4.64 3.94
CA ASP A 82 15.48 -4.16 3.20
C ASP A 82 15.11 -3.02 2.22
N ASP A 83 13.93 -3.11 1.60
CA ASP A 83 13.45 -2.15 0.61
C ASP A 83 11.92 -1.94 0.74
N THR A 84 11.52 -0.71 1.03
CA THR A 84 10.10 -0.34 1.22
C THR A 84 9.27 -0.38 -0.06
N GLN A 85 9.88 -0.19 -1.24
CA GLN A 85 9.19 -0.24 -2.52
C GLN A 85 8.91 -1.70 -2.92
N ILE A 86 9.86 -2.59 -2.68
CA ILE A 86 9.65 -4.04 -2.83
C ILE A 86 8.56 -4.49 -1.84
N ALA A 87 8.63 -4.05 -0.59
CA ALA A 87 7.63 -4.40 0.41
C ALA A 87 6.21 -3.92 0.04
N LEU A 88 6.07 -2.73 -0.55
CA LEU A 88 4.79 -2.23 -1.08
C LEU A 88 4.25 -3.14 -2.19
N THR A 89 5.12 -3.58 -3.09
CA THR A 89 4.76 -4.48 -4.20
C THR A 89 4.33 -5.85 -3.67
N ASP A 90 5.07 -6.41 -2.71
CA ASP A 90 4.75 -7.69 -2.08
C ASP A 90 3.42 -7.64 -1.34
N LEU A 91 3.14 -6.54 -0.63
CA LEU A 91 1.86 -6.31 0.02
C LEU A 91 0.70 -6.22 -1.00
N ALA A 92 0.91 -5.55 -2.13
CA ALA A 92 -0.07 -5.49 -3.21
C ALA A 92 -0.35 -6.89 -3.82
N HIS A 93 0.70 -7.68 -4.07
CA HIS A 93 0.57 -9.06 -4.55
C HIS A 93 -0.18 -9.94 -3.56
N TRP A 94 0.17 -9.88 -2.28
CA TRP A 94 -0.52 -10.59 -1.21
C TRP A 94 -2.01 -10.23 -1.18
N HIS A 95 -2.34 -8.94 -1.28
CA HIS A 95 -3.73 -8.46 -1.29
C HIS A 95 -4.52 -8.99 -2.50
N LEU A 96 -3.94 -8.95 -3.69
CA LEU A 96 -4.57 -9.48 -4.91
C LEU A 96 -4.79 -11.00 -4.83
N ASN A 97 -3.82 -11.74 -4.28
CA ASN A 97 -3.92 -13.20 -4.11
C ASN A 97 -4.98 -13.62 -3.10
N ASN A 98 -5.33 -12.74 -2.15
CA ASN A 98 -6.41 -12.99 -1.19
C ASN A 98 -7.80 -12.68 -1.79
N ILE A 99 -7.93 -11.59 -2.54
CA ILE A 99 -9.21 -11.22 -3.17
C ILE A 99 -9.51 -12.08 -4.41
N LYS A 100 -8.46 -12.49 -5.14
CA LYS A 100 -8.51 -13.24 -6.40
C LYS A 100 -9.48 -12.65 -7.44
N PRO A 101 -9.39 -11.33 -7.75
CA PRO A 101 -10.24 -10.74 -8.78
C PRO A 101 -9.82 -11.21 -10.18
N THR A 102 -10.71 -11.04 -11.17
CA THR A 102 -10.30 -11.10 -12.58
C THR A 102 -9.50 -9.84 -12.92
N VAL A 103 -8.24 -10.02 -13.33
CA VAL A 103 -7.32 -8.92 -13.63
C VAL A 103 -7.12 -8.78 -15.14
N VAL A 104 -7.19 -7.54 -15.64
CA VAL A 104 -6.89 -7.19 -17.03
C VAL A 104 -5.79 -6.13 -17.06
N ALA A 105 -4.70 -6.40 -17.77
CA ALA A 105 -3.60 -5.46 -17.98
C ALA A 105 -3.68 -4.87 -19.40
N ILE A 106 -3.62 -3.54 -19.51
CA ILE A 106 -3.66 -2.82 -20.79
C ILE A 106 -2.36 -2.02 -20.96
N THR A 107 -1.63 -2.29 -22.03
CA THR A 107 -0.41 -1.57 -22.42
C THR A 107 -0.49 -1.10 -23.88
N GLY A 108 0.49 -0.31 -24.31
CA GLY A 108 0.59 0.23 -25.67
C GLY A 108 1.10 1.67 -25.69
N SER A 109 1.62 2.13 -26.82
CA SER A 109 2.14 3.50 -26.94
C SER A 109 1.03 4.54 -26.73
N ASN A 110 -0.13 4.32 -27.33
CA ASN A 110 -1.29 5.22 -27.30
C ASN A 110 -2.58 4.47 -26.92
N GLY A 111 -3.62 5.21 -26.52
CA GLY A 111 -4.97 4.66 -26.31
C GLY A 111 -5.21 3.95 -24.97
N LYS A 112 -4.19 3.68 -24.15
CA LYS A 112 -4.30 2.98 -22.85
C LYS A 112 -5.44 3.51 -21.97
N THR A 113 -5.47 4.82 -21.73
CA THR A 113 -6.48 5.46 -20.88
C THR A 113 -7.89 5.33 -21.44
N THR A 114 -8.05 5.55 -22.75
CA THR A 114 -9.34 5.43 -23.45
C THR A 114 -9.86 4.00 -23.37
N THR A 115 -9.03 3.01 -23.74
CA THR A 115 -9.39 1.59 -23.71
C THR A 115 -9.72 1.13 -22.28
N LYS A 116 -8.91 1.52 -21.29
CA LYS A 116 -9.16 1.20 -19.88
C LYS A 116 -10.49 1.77 -19.40
N ASN A 117 -10.80 3.03 -19.72
CA ASN A 117 -12.05 3.66 -19.31
C ASN A 117 -13.28 3.01 -19.97
N MET A 118 -13.19 2.72 -21.28
CA MET A 118 -14.27 2.03 -22.01
C MET A 118 -14.51 0.63 -21.43
N LEU A 119 -13.45 -0.15 -21.22
CA LEU A 119 -13.55 -1.49 -20.64
C LEU A 119 -14.14 -1.44 -19.22
N ALA A 120 -13.67 -0.52 -18.38
CA ALA A 120 -14.19 -0.35 -17.02
C ALA A 120 -15.69 -0.05 -17.00
N ASN A 121 -16.17 0.81 -17.90
CA ASN A 121 -17.61 1.10 -18.02
C ASN A 121 -18.42 -0.12 -18.43
N ILE A 122 -17.93 -0.90 -19.40
CA ILE A 122 -18.62 -2.12 -19.86
C ILE A 122 -18.69 -3.15 -18.73
N LEU A 123 -17.58 -3.41 -18.05
CA LEU A 123 -17.51 -4.39 -16.96
C LEU A 123 -18.34 -3.96 -15.73
N SER A 124 -18.40 -2.66 -15.45
CA SER A 124 -19.21 -2.10 -14.36
C SER A 124 -20.71 -2.36 -14.52
N LEU A 125 -21.20 -2.64 -15.73
CA LEU A 125 -22.59 -3.05 -15.97
C LEU A 125 -22.89 -4.46 -15.44
N LYS A 126 -21.87 -5.27 -15.15
CA LYS A 126 -22.00 -6.67 -14.73
C LYS A 126 -21.50 -6.93 -13.31
N ALA A 127 -20.44 -6.25 -12.88
CA ALA A 127 -19.84 -6.47 -11.57
C ALA A 127 -19.09 -5.24 -11.05
N PRO A 128 -18.87 -5.14 -9.73
CA PRO A 128 -17.97 -4.13 -9.16
C PRO A 128 -16.61 -4.18 -9.87
N THR A 129 -16.20 -3.05 -10.46
CA THR A 129 -15.01 -2.97 -11.29
C THR A 129 -14.10 -1.85 -10.77
N LEU A 130 -12.83 -2.18 -10.57
CA LEU A 130 -11.79 -1.21 -10.24
C LEU A 130 -10.93 -0.95 -11.49
N ALA A 131 -10.65 0.31 -11.78
CA ALA A 131 -9.74 0.71 -12.84
C ALA A 131 -8.71 1.71 -12.31
N THR A 132 -7.50 1.69 -12.87
CA THR A 132 -6.42 2.60 -12.50
C THR A 132 -6.89 4.06 -12.51
N LYS A 133 -6.66 4.77 -11.40
CA LYS A 133 -6.98 6.20 -11.26
C LYS A 133 -5.82 7.05 -11.78
N GLY A 134 -6.12 8.06 -12.59
CA GLY A 134 -5.12 8.99 -13.11
C GLY A 134 -3.97 8.28 -13.85
N ASN A 135 -2.74 8.56 -13.42
CA ASN A 135 -1.48 8.07 -13.97
C ASN A 135 -0.74 7.09 -13.03
N LEU A 136 -1.46 6.40 -12.14
CA LEU A 136 -0.90 5.34 -11.27
C LEU A 136 -0.61 4.05 -12.07
N ASN A 137 0.27 4.16 -13.07
CA ASN A 137 0.59 3.11 -14.03
C ASN A 137 2.10 2.87 -14.18
N ASN A 138 2.86 3.27 -13.16
CA ASN A 138 4.28 3.03 -13.03
C ASN A 138 4.52 1.98 -11.91
N HIS A 139 5.74 1.91 -11.43
CA HIS A 139 6.22 0.95 -10.44
C HIS A 139 6.11 1.47 -8.99
N LEU A 140 5.26 2.48 -8.75
CA LEU A 140 5.17 3.26 -7.51
C LEU A 140 3.72 3.46 -7.06
#